data_AF-A0A970AEB6-F1
#
_entry.id   AF-A0A970AEB6-F1
#
_cell.length_a   1.000
_cell.length_b   1.000
_cell.length_c   1.000
_cell.angle_alpha   90.00
_cell.angle_beta   90.00
_cell.angle_gamma   90.00
#
_symmetry.space_group_name_H-M   'P 1'
#
loop_
_entity.id
_entity.type
_entity.pdbx_description
1 polymer ?
#
loop_
_entity_poly.entity_id
_entity_poly.type
_entity_poly.pdbx_seq_one_letter_code
_entity_poly.pdbx_strand_id
1 'polypeptide(L)'
;MRDNKEILLCDLDAFFASVEQLDHPHLRGKPVIVGGDPEGRGVVSTCSYEARPFGVRSAMPVKKALQLCPEAILRPVNLPRYKAVSRQVRRILSRFTPELQFVSIDEAYLAVEKGAGLETAEAVRRAVREELGLPLSVGVSVNKLLAKIACELVKPDRIGSLWPEEVPERLWPLPVSVIPGVGPATREELGRYGIRTVGDLARFPRASLVRLLGSRGVELHQYAHGIDHRSLEEEQEAKSISEEVTFPRDLFDGEDLLLVLQELSAEVGYRLRAEGLTART
;
A
#
# COMPACT_ATOMS: atom_id res chain seq x y z
N MET A 1 -3.54 25.83 14.42
CA MET A 1 -2.22 25.47 13.85
C MET A 1 -2.26 24.31 12.84
N ARG A 2 -3.41 23.64 12.59
CA ARG A 2 -3.54 22.64 11.50
C ARG A 2 -3.74 23.24 10.10
N ASP A 3 -4.05 24.53 10.00
CA ASP A 3 -4.47 25.17 8.75
C ASP A 3 -3.33 25.60 7.81
N ASN A 4 -2.07 25.25 8.11
CA ASN A 4 -0.91 25.76 7.37
C ASN A 4 -0.01 24.67 6.75
N LYS A 5 -0.50 23.43 6.65
CA LYS A 5 0.26 22.34 6.03
C LYS A 5 -0.56 21.64 4.95
N GLU A 6 0.14 21.19 3.92
CA GLU A 6 -0.35 20.22 2.94
C GLU A 6 0.35 18.88 3.15
N ILE A 7 -0.36 17.80 2.83
CA ILE A 7 0.10 16.43 2.96
C ILE A 7 0.35 15.86 1.57
N LEU A 8 1.53 15.31 1.38
CA LEU A 8 1.91 14.53 0.23
C LEU A 8 1.86 13.05 0.61
N LEU A 9 1.27 12.20 -0.23
CA LEU A 9 1.54 10.78 -0.24
C LEU A 9 2.46 10.44 -1.40
N CYS A 10 3.65 9.93 -1.11
CA CYS A 10 4.59 9.38 -2.09
C CYS A 10 4.46 7.86 -2.12
N ASP A 11 4.21 7.28 -3.31
CA ASP A 11 3.99 5.84 -3.50
C ASP A 11 4.79 5.35 -4.72
N LEU A 12 5.70 4.37 -4.50
CA LEU A 12 6.52 3.78 -5.56
C LEU A 12 5.68 2.84 -6.43
N ASP A 13 5.59 3.18 -7.70
CA ASP A 13 4.75 2.48 -8.66
C ASP A 13 5.24 1.06 -8.95
N ALA A 14 4.36 0.07 -8.73
CA ALA A 14 4.63 -1.34 -8.94
C ALA A 14 6.00 -1.76 -8.34
N PHE A 15 6.28 -1.30 -7.11
CA PHE A 15 7.64 -1.18 -6.57
C PHE A 15 8.58 -2.35 -6.85
N PHE A 16 8.21 -3.60 -6.52
CA PHE A 16 9.15 -4.72 -6.72
C PHE A 16 9.40 -5.00 -8.20
N ALA A 17 8.37 -4.92 -9.05
CA ALA A 17 8.54 -5.07 -10.49
C ALA A 17 9.40 -3.95 -11.08
N SER A 18 9.22 -2.71 -10.60
CA SER A 18 10.07 -1.56 -10.99
C SER A 18 11.53 -1.75 -10.57
N VAL A 19 11.79 -2.35 -9.39
CA VAL A 19 13.16 -2.70 -8.97
C VAL A 19 13.74 -3.82 -9.82
N GLU A 20 12.99 -4.88 -10.14
CA GLU A 20 13.44 -5.92 -11.06
C GLU A 20 13.76 -5.34 -12.46
N GLN A 21 12.93 -4.43 -12.98
CA GLN A 21 13.17 -3.74 -14.26
C GLN A 21 14.33 -2.72 -14.21
N LEU A 22 14.65 -2.20 -13.02
CA LEU A 22 15.84 -1.38 -12.79
C LEU A 22 17.11 -2.23 -12.87
N ASP A 23 17.13 -3.36 -12.16
CA ASP A 23 18.29 -4.27 -12.07
C ASP A 23 18.47 -5.12 -13.34
N HIS A 24 17.40 -5.31 -14.10
CA HIS A 24 17.38 -6.10 -15.33
C HIS A 24 16.73 -5.30 -16.48
N PRO A 25 17.50 -4.44 -17.18
CA PRO A 25 16.95 -3.54 -18.21
C PRO A 25 16.20 -4.24 -19.35
N HIS A 26 16.49 -5.51 -19.63
CA HIS A 26 15.80 -6.32 -20.64
C HIS A 26 14.35 -6.71 -20.25
N LEU A 27 13.93 -6.45 -19.01
CA LEU A 27 12.56 -6.64 -18.51
C LEU A 27 11.66 -5.41 -18.73
N ARG A 28 12.23 -4.25 -19.09
CA ARG A 28 11.46 -3.02 -19.31
C ARG A 28 10.54 -3.18 -20.51
N GLY A 29 9.29 -2.73 -20.39
CA GLY A 29 8.28 -2.88 -21.43
C GLY A 29 7.74 -4.30 -21.58
N LYS A 30 8.08 -5.22 -20.66
CA LYS A 30 7.57 -6.59 -20.62
C LYS A 30 6.69 -6.80 -19.40
N PRO A 31 5.68 -7.69 -19.47
CA PRO A 31 4.89 -8.08 -18.30
C PRO A 31 5.79 -8.82 -17.30
N VAL A 32 6.00 -8.21 -16.13
CA VAL A 32 6.77 -8.80 -15.03
C VAL A 32 5.84 -9.08 -13.86
N ILE A 33 5.97 -10.26 -13.28
CA ILE A 33 5.27 -10.68 -12.06
C ILE A 33 6.34 -10.97 -11.02
N VAL A 34 6.19 -10.40 -9.82
CA VAL A 34 7.01 -10.77 -8.65
C VAL A 34 6.12 -11.53 -7.69
N GLY A 35 6.47 -12.77 -7.35
CA GLY A 35 5.62 -13.62 -6.52
C GLY A 35 6.28 -14.93 -6.10
N GLY A 36 5.49 -15.76 -5.43
CA GLY A 36 5.90 -17.10 -5.00
C GLY A 36 5.92 -18.14 -6.13
N ASP A 37 6.21 -19.39 -5.76
CA ASP A 37 6.28 -20.53 -6.66
C ASP A 37 4.94 -20.78 -7.40
N PRO A 38 4.92 -20.84 -8.75
CA PRO A 38 3.71 -21.11 -9.54
C PRO A 38 3.18 -22.54 -9.38
N GLU A 39 4.05 -23.51 -9.05
CA GLU A 39 3.65 -24.91 -8.83
C GLU A 39 3.14 -25.14 -7.40
N GLY A 40 3.40 -24.20 -6.50
CA GLY A 40 2.93 -24.21 -5.11
C GLY A 40 1.69 -23.34 -4.87
N ARG A 41 1.54 -22.88 -3.62
CA ARG A 41 0.48 -21.96 -3.19
C ARG A 41 0.91 -20.49 -3.28
N GLY A 42 1.84 -20.18 -4.20
CA GLY A 42 2.40 -18.84 -4.36
C GLY A 42 1.36 -17.81 -4.83
N VAL A 43 1.46 -16.60 -4.30
CA VAL A 43 0.67 -15.44 -4.72
C VAL A 43 1.54 -14.36 -5.36
N VAL A 44 0.92 -13.55 -6.20
CA VAL A 44 1.53 -12.35 -6.79
C VAL A 44 1.72 -11.31 -5.69
N SER A 45 2.96 -10.95 -5.39
CA SER A 45 3.27 -9.81 -4.50
C SER A 45 3.00 -8.50 -5.24
N THR A 46 3.50 -8.37 -6.47
CA THR A 46 3.20 -7.24 -7.35
C THR A 46 3.38 -7.64 -8.81
N CYS A 47 2.86 -6.81 -9.71
CA CYS A 47 3.05 -6.97 -11.15
C CYS A 47 3.28 -5.62 -11.81
N SER A 48 4.04 -5.62 -12.90
CA SER A 48 4.34 -4.42 -13.68
C SER A 48 3.07 -3.88 -14.36
N TYR A 49 3.12 -2.62 -14.77
CA TYR A 49 1.98 -2.00 -15.47
C TYR A 49 1.67 -2.70 -16.80
N GLU A 50 2.67 -3.32 -17.45
CA GLU A 50 2.51 -4.12 -18.66
C GLU A 50 1.72 -5.42 -18.42
N ALA A 51 1.74 -5.98 -17.21
CA ALA A 51 0.97 -7.18 -16.85
C ALA A 51 -0.49 -6.87 -16.42
N ARG A 52 -0.77 -5.64 -15.96
CA ARG A 52 -2.10 -5.26 -15.45
C ARG A 52 -3.23 -5.36 -16.48
N PRO A 53 -3.06 -5.02 -17.78
CA PRO A 53 -4.11 -5.17 -18.78
C PRO A 53 -4.64 -6.60 -18.93
N PHE A 54 -3.80 -7.61 -18.66
CA PHE A 54 -4.20 -9.02 -18.67
C PHE A 54 -5.05 -9.44 -17.46
N GLY A 55 -5.31 -8.52 -16.52
CA GLY A 55 -6.07 -8.79 -15.32
C GLY A 55 -5.24 -9.32 -14.14
N VAL A 56 -3.90 -9.40 -14.28
CA VAL A 56 -3.01 -9.77 -13.17
C VAL A 56 -3.07 -8.72 -12.06
N ARG A 57 -3.21 -9.14 -10.81
CA ARG A 57 -3.31 -8.28 -9.62
C ARG A 57 -2.54 -8.87 -8.45
N SER A 58 -2.10 -8.03 -7.52
CA SER A 58 -1.54 -8.50 -6.24
C SER A 58 -2.53 -9.40 -5.48
N ALA A 59 -1.99 -10.32 -4.67
CA ALA A 59 -2.72 -11.37 -3.97
C ALA A 59 -3.43 -12.42 -4.84
N MET A 60 -3.36 -12.32 -6.18
CA MET A 60 -3.81 -13.37 -7.08
C MET A 60 -2.88 -14.60 -7.00
N PRO A 61 -3.38 -15.84 -7.08
CA PRO A 61 -2.52 -17.01 -7.24
C PRO A 61 -1.61 -16.88 -8.48
N VAL A 62 -0.31 -17.15 -8.34
CA VAL A 62 0.66 -16.98 -9.45
C VAL A 62 0.29 -17.86 -10.63
N LYS A 63 -0.14 -19.10 -10.38
CA LYS A 63 -0.65 -20.01 -11.42
C LYS A 63 -1.77 -19.38 -12.25
N LYS A 64 -2.71 -18.68 -11.59
CA LYS A 64 -3.80 -18.00 -12.28
C LYS A 64 -3.30 -16.78 -13.06
N ALA A 65 -2.35 -16.04 -12.50
CA ALA A 65 -1.74 -14.90 -13.16
C ALA A 65 -1.02 -15.30 -14.47
N LEU A 66 -0.26 -16.42 -14.45
CA LEU A 66 0.41 -16.95 -15.63
C LEU A 66 -0.56 -17.52 -16.67
N GLN A 67 -1.74 -18.00 -16.26
CA GLN A 67 -2.80 -18.36 -17.22
C GLN A 67 -3.40 -17.12 -17.90
N LEU A 68 -3.47 -15.99 -17.19
CA LEU A 68 -3.99 -14.73 -17.74
C LEU A 68 -2.98 -14.02 -18.65
N CYS A 69 -1.69 -14.13 -18.34
CA CYS A 69 -0.58 -13.56 -19.10
C CYS A 69 0.53 -14.61 -19.29
N PRO A 70 0.39 -15.53 -20.27
CA PRO A 70 1.36 -16.61 -20.51
C PRO A 70 2.78 -16.14 -20.83
N GLU A 71 2.93 -14.93 -21.37
CA GLU A 71 4.20 -14.29 -21.69
C GLU A 71 4.85 -13.57 -20.50
N ALA A 72 4.20 -13.56 -19.32
CA ALA A 72 4.72 -12.88 -18.15
C ALA A 72 6.02 -13.51 -17.64
N ILE A 73 6.98 -12.65 -17.31
CA ILE A 73 8.24 -13.06 -16.72
C ILE A 73 8.07 -13.08 -15.20
N LEU A 74 8.05 -14.27 -14.62
CA LEU A 74 8.01 -14.46 -13.17
C LEU A 74 9.39 -14.24 -12.54
N ARG A 75 9.43 -13.44 -11.48
CA ARG A 75 10.61 -13.20 -10.64
C ARG A 75 10.29 -13.58 -9.19
N PRO A 76 11.24 -14.24 -8.48
CA PRO A 76 11.08 -14.50 -7.06
C PRO A 76 11.15 -13.19 -6.26
N VAL A 77 10.51 -13.16 -5.09
CA VAL A 77 10.57 -12.01 -4.18
C VAL A 77 11.99 -11.84 -3.62
N ASN A 78 12.58 -10.66 -3.79
CA ASN A 78 13.88 -10.28 -3.22
C ASN A 78 13.74 -9.15 -2.17
N LEU A 79 13.15 -9.47 -1.02
CA LEU A 79 12.92 -8.49 0.06
C LEU A 79 14.18 -7.73 0.52
N PRO A 80 15.37 -8.35 0.68
CA PRO A 80 16.58 -7.61 1.03
C PRO A 80 16.92 -6.51 0.02
N ARG A 81 16.80 -6.80 -1.28
CA ARG A 81 17.02 -5.81 -2.34
C ARG A 81 15.98 -4.71 -2.29
N TYR A 82 14.70 -5.04 -2.15
CA TYR A 82 13.62 -4.06 -2.10
C TYR A 82 13.74 -3.14 -0.88
N LYS A 83 14.10 -3.68 0.29
CA LYS A 83 14.42 -2.89 1.49
C LYS A 83 15.64 -1.98 1.30
N ALA A 84 16.67 -2.44 0.57
CA ALA A 84 17.84 -1.61 0.28
C ALA A 84 17.49 -0.41 -0.61
N VAL A 85 16.67 -0.62 -1.65
CA VAL A 85 16.16 0.47 -2.50
C VAL A 85 15.24 1.40 -1.71
N SER A 86 14.32 0.86 -0.92
CA SER A 86 13.45 1.65 -0.04
C SER A 86 14.27 2.60 0.84
N ARG A 87 15.34 2.11 1.50
CA ARG A 87 16.25 2.96 2.30
C ARG A 87 16.92 4.08 1.50
N GLN A 88 17.13 3.93 0.19
CA GLN A 88 17.63 5.00 -0.67
C GLN A 88 16.54 6.04 -0.93
N VAL A 89 15.31 5.60 -1.24
CA VAL A 89 14.14 6.48 -1.39
C VAL A 89 13.88 7.26 -0.10
N ARG A 90 13.90 6.59 1.06
CA ARG A 90 13.75 7.23 2.37
C ARG A 90 14.75 8.38 2.56
N ARG A 91 16.03 8.16 2.22
CA ARG A 91 17.09 9.18 2.27
C ARG A 91 16.85 10.37 1.33
N ILE A 92 16.18 10.15 0.19
CA ILE A 92 15.78 11.24 -0.72
C ILE A 92 14.63 12.03 -0.10
N LEU A 93 13.58 11.34 0.36
CA LEU A 93 12.38 11.96 0.94
C LEU A 93 12.71 12.82 2.18
N SER A 94 13.62 12.36 3.05
CA SER A 94 14.05 13.10 4.24
C SER A 94 14.76 14.43 3.95
N ARG A 95 15.12 14.73 2.69
CA ARG A 95 15.71 16.03 2.32
C ARG A 95 14.66 17.13 2.16
N PHE A 96 13.40 16.77 1.98
CA PHE A 96 12.33 17.70 1.62
C PHE A 96 11.56 18.24 2.83
N THR A 97 11.44 17.44 3.89
CA THR A 97 10.79 17.87 5.13
C THR A 97 11.27 16.99 6.29
N PRO A 98 11.41 17.53 7.51
CA PRO A 98 11.57 16.72 8.72
C PRO A 98 10.25 16.08 9.19
N GLU A 99 9.09 16.55 8.72
CA GLU A 99 7.78 16.03 9.07
C GLU A 99 7.35 14.95 8.07
N LEU A 100 7.81 13.71 8.27
CA LEU A 100 7.48 12.58 7.43
C LEU A 100 7.10 11.32 8.23
N GLN A 101 6.27 10.48 7.62
CA GLN A 101 5.86 9.19 8.15
C GLN A 101 6.05 8.12 7.08
N PHE A 102 6.91 7.13 7.34
CA PHE A 102 7.00 5.95 6.49
C PHE A 102 5.90 4.94 6.85
N VAL A 103 5.11 4.53 5.87
CA VAL A 103 3.96 3.62 6.05
C VAL A 103 4.36 2.18 5.74
N SER A 104 5.12 2.02 4.66
CA SER A 104 5.62 0.73 4.18
C SER A 104 7.03 0.91 3.59
N ILE A 105 7.49 -0.08 2.81
CA ILE A 105 8.73 0.02 2.06
C ILE A 105 8.59 0.88 0.78
N ASP A 106 7.37 1.13 0.32
CA ASP A 106 7.05 1.87 -0.89
C ASP A 106 6.16 3.11 -0.68
N GLU A 107 5.59 3.30 0.50
CA GLU A 107 4.64 4.39 0.80
C GLU A 107 5.15 5.29 1.95
N ALA A 108 5.08 6.60 1.76
CA ALA A 108 5.41 7.60 2.79
C ALA A 108 4.53 8.85 2.70
N TYR A 109 4.17 9.41 3.85
CA TYR A 109 3.55 10.73 3.93
C TYR A 109 4.58 11.80 4.30
N LEU A 110 4.46 12.97 3.68
CA LEU A 110 5.26 14.16 3.98
C LEU A 110 4.31 15.33 4.30
N ALA A 111 4.63 16.14 5.29
CA ALA A 111 3.95 17.41 5.54
C ALA A 111 4.83 18.58 5.10
N VAL A 112 4.25 19.49 4.32
CA VAL A 112 4.92 20.67 3.75
C VAL A 112 4.08 21.91 4.00
N GLU A 113 4.67 23.09 3.85
CA GLU A 113 3.93 24.34 4.00
C GLU A 113 2.77 24.43 2.99
N LYS A 114 1.65 25.01 3.43
CA LYS A 114 0.49 25.21 2.57
C LYS A 114 0.86 26.03 1.32
N GLY A 115 0.41 25.58 0.15
CA GLY A 115 0.76 26.15 -1.15
C GLY A 115 2.03 25.58 -1.79
N ALA A 116 2.89 24.89 -1.04
CA ALA A 116 4.12 24.28 -1.56
C ALA A 116 3.93 22.82 -2.01
N GLY A 117 2.75 22.24 -1.86
CA GLY A 117 2.55 20.80 -2.02
C GLY A 117 2.84 20.26 -3.42
N LEU A 118 2.30 20.91 -4.45
CA LEU A 118 2.51 20.49 -5.84
C LEU A 118 3.97 20.69 -6.29
N GLU A 119 4.57 21.83 -5.95
CA GLU A 119 5.98 22.11 -6.26
C GLU A 119 6.91 21.08 -5.57
N THR A 120 6.66 20.80 -4.29
CA THR A 120 7.44 19.80 -3.56
C THR A 120 7.23 18.40 -4.13
N ALA A 121 6.01 18.04 -4.52
CA ALA A 121 5.72 16.75 -5.15
C ALA A 121 6.50 16.57 -6.47
N GLU A 122 6.59 17.62 -7.28
CA GLU A 122 7.40 17.61 -8.51
C GLU A 122 8.88 17.44 -8.22
N ALA A 123 9.40 18.17 -7.23
CA ALA A 123 10.81 18.07 -6.84
C ALA A 123 11.15 16.67 -6.27
N VAL A 124 10.29 16.11 -5.44
CA VAL A 124 10.41 14.74 -4.90
C VAL A 124 10.42 13.71 -6.02
N ARG A 125 9.42 13.75 -6.90
CA ARG A 125 9.31 12.80 -8.02
C ARG A 125 10.51 12.89 -8.95
N ARG A 126 10.98 14.10 -9.25
CA ARG A 126 12.17 14.34 -10.07
C ARG A 126 13.43 13.74 -9.41
N ALA A 127 13.66 14.00 -8.13
CA ALA A 127 14.82 13.47 -7.41
C ALA A 127 14.83 11.93 -7.38
N VAL A 128 13.69 11.30 -7.07
CA VAL A 128 13.58 9.82 -7.10
C VAL A 128 13.83 9.28 -8.50
N ARG A 129 13.32 9.95 -9.54
CA ARG A 129 13.55 9.55 -10.93
C ARG A 129 15.01 9.69 -11.35
N GLU A 130 15.65 10.81 -11.06
CA GLU A 130 17.02 11.11 -11.47
C GLU A 130 18.07 10.29 -10.71
N GLU A 131 17.90 10.13 -9.39
CA GLU A 131 18.88 9.42 -8.55
C GLU A 131 18.72 7.91 -8.62
N LEU A 132 17.49 7.39 -8.77
CA LEU A 132 17.21 5.96 -8.65
C LEU A 132 16.54 5.34 -9.89
N GLY A 133 16.10 6.15 -10.85
CA GLY A 133 15.41 5.65 -12.05
C GLY A 133 14.00 5.13 -11.80
N LEU A 134 13.44 5.28 -10.59
CA LEU A 134 12.17 4.67 -10.19
C LEU A 134 10.96 5.56 -10.51
N PRO A 135 9.82 4.97 -10.90
CA PRO A 135 8.55 5.70 -10.99
C PRO A 135 7.97 5.96 -9.60
N LEU A 136 7.46 7.17 -9.41
CA LEU A 136 6.82 7.59 -8.17
C LEU A 136 5.54 8.35 -8.51
N SER A 137 4.43 7.93 -7.94
CA SER A 137 3.19 8.70 -7.95
C SER A 137 3.06 9.48 -6.64
N VAL A 138 2.56 10.72 -6.74
CA VAL A 138 2.40 11.60 -5.58
C VAL A 138 1.00 12.20 -5.54
N GLY A 139 0.32 12.03 -4.41
CA GLY A 139 -0.97 12.68 -4.16
C GLY A 139 -0.82 13.83 -3.17
N VAL A 140 -1.44 14.97 -3.43
CA VAL A 140 -1.36 16.19 -2.62
C VAL A 140 -2.74 16.58 -2.11
N SER A 141 -2.87 16.86 -0.81
CA SER A 141 -4.11 17.37 -0.24
C SER A 141 -3.90 18.02 1.15
N VAL A 142 -4.98 18.34 1.84
CA VAL A 142 -5.00 18.88 3.21
C VAL A 142 -4.87 17.80 4.30
N ASN A 143 -5.06 16.52 3.97
CA ASN A 143 -4.99 15.41 4.92
C ASN A 143 -4.55 14.09 4.27
N LYS A 144 -4.21 13.09 5.10
CA LYS A 144 -3.69 11.79 4.66
C LYS A 144 -4.66 11.04 3.74
N LEU A 145 -5.94 11.00 4.11
CA LEU A 145 -6.99 10.35 3.32
C LEU A 145 -7.03 10.86 1.88
N LEU A 146 -7.23 12.16 1.70
CA LEU A 146 -7.41 12.75 0.38
C LEU A 146 -6.10 12.70 -0.43
N ALA A 147 -4.94 12.88 0.21
CA ALA A 147 -3.65 12.68 -0.44
C ALA A 147 -3.48 11.24 -0.94
N LYS A 148 -3.90 10.23 -0.15
CA LYS A 148 -3.87 8.83 -0.58
C LYS A 148 -4.77 8.54 -1.77
N ILE A 149 -5.99 9.04 -1.73
CA ILE A 149 -6.94 8.87 -2.84
C ILE A 149 -6.43 9.61 -4.09
N ALA A 150 -5.93 10.84 -3.95
CA ALA A 150 -5.35 11.60 -5.06
C ALA A 150 -4.20 10.84 -5.73
N CYS A 151 -3.32 10.24 -4.94
CA CYS A 151 -2.20 9.44 -5.46
C CYS A 151 -2.71 8.23 -6.27
N GLU A 152 -3.64 7.45 -5.73
CA GLU A 152 -4.16 6.26 -6.40
C GLU A 152 -4.87 6.58 -7.73
N LEU A 153 -5.57 7.73 -7.80
CA LEU A 153 -6.31 8.15 -9.00
C LEU A 153 -5.41 8.56 -10.17
N VAL A 154 -4.15 8.91 -9.93
CA VAL A 154 -3.24 9.39 -10.98
C VAL A 154 -2.18 8.37 -11.41
N LYS A 155 -2.02 7.27 -10.67
CA LYS A 155 -1.05 6.22 -11.00
C LYS A 155 -1.18 5.72 -12.45
N PRO A 156 -0.08 5.41 -13.16
CA PRO A 156 1.33 5.48 -12.74
C PRO A 156 2.04 6.81 -13.03
N ASP A 157 3.11 7.05 -12.27
CA ASP A 157 4.15 8.05 -12.50
C ASP A 157 3.61 9.45 -12.79
N ARG A 158 2.71 9.90 -11.92
CA ARG A 158 2.01 11.19 -12.01
C ARG A 158 1.85 11.84 -10.65
N ILE A 159 1.54 13.12 -10.68
CA ILE A 159 1.19 13.92 -9.51
C ILE A 159 -0.29 14.28 -9.63
N GLY A 160 -1.02 14.17 -8.52
CA GLY A 160 -2.43 14.48 -8.45
C GLY A 160 -2.77 15.22 -7.17
N SER A 161 -3.88 15.97 -7.20
CA SER A 161 -4.47 16.58 -6.01
C SER A 161 -5.94 16.22 -5.87
N LEU A 162 -6.44 16.29 -4.64
CA LEU A 162 -7.86 16.21 -4.35
C LEU A 162 -8.16 17.09 -3.14
N TRP A 163 -8.89 18.19 -3.34
CA TRP A 163 -9.21 19.16 -2.30
C TRP A 163 -10.61 18.92 -1.70
N PRO A 164 -10.88 19.36 -0.45
CA PRO A 164 -12.17 19.14 0.21
C PRO A 164 -13.38 19.61 -0.61
N GLU A 165 -13.27 20.74 -1.29
CA GLU A 165 -14.30 21.31 -2.15
C GLU A 165 -14.61 20.45 -3.39
N GLU A 166 -13.66 19.62 -3.81
CA GLU A 166 -13.83 18.73 -4.96
C GLU A 166 -14.46 17.38 -4.58
N VAL A 167 -14.63 17.07 -3.29
CA VAL A 167 -15.14 15.79 -2.81
C VAL A 167 -16.51 15.42 -3.43
N PRO A 168 -17.51 16.31 -3.47
CA PRO A 168 -18.80 15.98 -4.05
C PRO A 168 -18.75 15.65 -5.55
N GLU A 169 -17.82 16.26 -6.29
CA GLU A 169 -17.75 16.14 -7.76
C GLU A 169 -16.79 15.04 -8.20
N ARG A 170 -15.66 14.89 -7.51
CA ARG A 170 -14.57 13.97 -7.90
C ARG A 170 -14.54 12.68 -7.09
N LEU A 171 -14.90 12.71 -5.80
CA LEU A 171 -14.83 11.54 -4.93
C LEU A 171 -16.17 10.80 -4.84
N TRP A 172 -17.29 11.50 -4.65
CA TRP A 172 -18.60 10.85 -4.48
C TRP A 172 -19.02 9.92 -5.62
N PRO A 173 -18.74 10.20 -6.91
CA PRO A 173 -19.09 9.28 -7.99
C PRO A 173 -18.28 7.98 -8.00
N LEU A 174 -17.17 7.92 -7.28
CA LEU A 174 -16.29 6.76 -7.31
C LEU A 174 -16.87 5.57 -6.52
N PRO A 175 -16.49 4.33 -6.87
CA PRO A 175 -16.83 3.16 -6.06
C PRO A 175 -16.35 3.31 -4.62
N VAL A 176 -17.14 2.83 -3.67
CA VAL A 176 -16.82 2.93 -2.23
C VAL A 176 -15.48 2.28 -1.86
N SER A 177 -15.00 1.33 -2.66
CA SER A 177 -13.70 0.67 -2.49
C SER A 177 -12.49 1.58 -2.70
N VAL A 178 -12.67 2.80 -3.22
CA VAL A 178 -11.58 3.79 -3.28
C VAL A 178 -11.22 4.32 -1.89
N ILE A 179 -12.13 4.23 -0.93
CA ILE A 179 -11.89 4.68 0.45
C ILE A 179 -10.93 3.70 1.13
N PRO A 180 -9.77 4.16 1.63
CA PRO A 180 -8.85 3.32 2.39
C PRO A 180 -9.56 2.64 3.57
N GLY A 181 -9.33 1.34 3.71
CA GLY A 181 -9.99 0.49 4.70
C GLY A 181 -11.26 -0.21 4.19
N VAL A 182 -11.80 0.14 3.01
CA VAL A 182 -12.93 -0.59 2.42
C VAL A 182 -12.41 -1.76 1.56
N GLY A 183 -12.04 -2.85 2.24
CA GLY A 183 -11.66 -4.11 1.60
C GLY A 183 -12.86 -4.92 1.06
N PRO A 184 -12.62 -6.08 0.41
CA PRO A 184 -13.68 -6.89 -0.23
C PRO A 184 -14.86 -7.23 0.68
N ALA A 185 -14.59 -7.64 1.93
CA ALA A 185 -15.63 -7.98 2.91
C ALA A 185 -16.47 -6.76 3.32
N THR A 186 -15.83 -5.62 3.62
CA THR A 186 -16.55 -4.39 3.97
C THR A 186 -17.36 -3.86 2.79
N ARG A 187 -16.82 -3.96 1.56
CA ARG A 187 -17.54 -3.61 0.34
C ARG A 187 -18.78 -4.47 0.14
N GLU A 188 -18.67 -5.78 0.34
CA GLU A 188 -19.80 -6.70 0.25
C GLU A 188 -20.88 -6.34 1.27
N GLU A 189 -20.49 -6.13 2.53
CA GLU A 189 -21.41 -5.78 3.61
C GLU A 189 -22.14 -4.46 3.33
N LEU A 190 -21.41 -3.40 2.92
CA LEU A 190 -22.01 -2.13 2.49
C LEU A 190 -22.95 -2.31 1.30
N GLY A 191 -22.58 -3.18 0.34
CA GLY A 191 -23.38 -3.49 -0.84
C GLY A 191 -24.75 -4.09 -0.53
N ARG A 192 -24.88 -4.86 0.57
CA ARG A 192 -26.16 -5.42 1.05
C ARG A 192 -27.16 -4.32 1.44
N TYR A 193 -26.67 -3.13 1.77
CA TYR A 193 -27.48 -1.95 2.10
C TYR A 193 -27.58 -0.94 0.94
N GLY A 194 -27.19 -1.34 -0.27
CA GLY A 194 -27.25 -0.49 -1.47
C GLY A 194 -26.14 0.55 -1.56
N ILE A 195 -25.16 0.55 -0.65
CA ILE A 195 -24.03 1.49 -0.67
C ILE A 195 -23.00 0.99 -1.69
N ARG A 196 -22.90 1.65 -2.85
CA ARG A 196 -21.96 1.26 -3.92
C ARG A 196 -20.91 2.32 -4.22
N THR A 197 -21.28 3.58 -4.06
CA THR A 197 -20.41 4.74 -4.29
C THR A 197 -20.03 5.42 -2.99
N VAL A 198 -19.01 6.27 -3.02
CA VAL A 198 -18.67 7.12 -1.87
C VAL A 198 -19.82 8.09 -1.55
N GLY A 199 -20.53 8.59 -2.56
CA GLY A 199 -21.72 9.43 -2.36
C GLY A 199 -22.86 8.72 -1.65
N ASP A 200 -23.06 7.43 -1.92
CA ASP A 200 -24.04 6.62 -1.17
C ASP A 200 -23.64 6.52 0.30
N LEU A 201 -22.36 6.25 0.57
CA LEU A 201 -21.81 6.17 1.93
C LEU A 201 -21.94 7.50 2.68
N ALA A 202 -21.67 8.62 2.01
CA ALA A 202 -21.75 9.97 2.56
C ALA A 202 -23.19 10.36 2.95
N ARG A 203 -24.19 9.88 2.20
CA ARG A 203 -25.62 10.16 2.45
C ARG A 203 -26.25 9.15 3.41
N PHE A 204 -25.61 8.01 3.64
CA PHE A 204 -26.16 6.97 4.50
C PHE A 204 -26.17 7.43 5.97
N PRO A 205 -27.25 7.17 6.74
CA PRO A 205 -27.34 7.64 8.12
C PRO A 205 -26.18 7.14 8.99
N ARG A 206 -25.40 8.07 9.55
CA ARG A 206 -24.25 7.76 10.42
C ARG A 206 -24.57 6.75 11.52
N ALA A 207 -25.70 6.91 12.21
CA ALA A 207 -26.11 5.99 13.28
C ALA A 207 -26.27 4.54 12.79
N SER A 208 -26.74 4.36 11.55
CA SER A 208 -26.86 3.04 10.92
C SER A 208 -25.50 2.44 10.58
N LEU A 209 -24.54 3.24 10.10
CA LEU A 209 -23.16 2.79 9.86
C LEU A 209 -22.47 2.35 11.16
N VAL A 210 -22.72 3.06 12.27
CA VAL A 210 -22.16 2.69 13.57
C VAL A 210 -22.70 1.35 14.06
N ARG A 211 -24.01 1.09 13.90
CA ARG A 211 -24.57 -0.24 14.23
C ARG A 211 -23.98 -1.35 13.36
N LEU A 212 -23.71 -1.05 12.09
CA LEU A 212 -23.22 -2.04 11.12
C LEU A 212 -21.72 -2.36 11.31
N LEU A 213 -20.90 -1.33 11.51
CA LEU A 213 -19.43 -1.42 11.44
C LEU A 213 -18.72 -0.94 12.71
N GLY A 214 -19.47 -0.59 13.77
CA GLY A 214 -18.90 -0.07 15.01
C GLY A 214 -18.18 1.27 14.81
N SER A 215 -17.00 1.42 15.44
CA SER A 215 -16.16 2.60 15.32
C SER A 215 -15.74 2.90 13.87
N ARG A 216 -15.54 1.87 13.04
CA ARG A 216 -15.22 2.03 11.62
C ARG A 216 -16.36 2.68 10.83
N GLY A 217 -17.61 2.51 11.27
CA GLY A 217 -18.74 3.20 10.67
C GLY A 217 -18.67 4.72 10.83
N VAL A 218 -18.13 5.21 11.95
CA VAL A 218 -17.87 6.64 12.17
C VAL A 218 -16.79 7.13 11.22
N GLU A 219 -15.67 6.41 11.17
CA GLU A 219 -14.50 6.76 10.36
C GLU A 219 -14.85 6.77 8.86
N LEU A 220 -15.49 5.73 8.35
CA LEU A 220 -15.88 5.64 6.94
C LEU A 220 -16.88 6.74 6.55
N HIS A 221 -17.80 7.11 7.44
CA HIS A 221 -18.68 8.25 7.20
C HIS A 221 -17.87 9.55 7.10
N GLN A 222 -16.89 9.79 7.98
CA GLN A 222 -16.00 10.96 7.88
C GLN A 222 -15.20 10.95 6.58
N TYR A 223 -14.65 9.80 6.19
CA TYR A 223 -13.87 9.65 4.97
C TYR A 223 -14.70 9.92 3.71
N ALA A 224 -15.97 9.54 3.70
CA ALA A 224 -16.87 9.85 2.58
C ALA A 224 -17.12 11.36 2.40
N HIS A 225 -16.90 12.15 3.45
CA HIS A 225 -16.92 13.62 3.42
C HIS A 225 -15.51 14.24 3.30
N GLY A 226 -14.48 13.44 3.03
CA GLY A 226 -13.09 13.91 2.91
C GLY A 226 -12.45 14.34 4.23
N ILE A 227 -13.04 13.97 5.37
CA ILE A 227 -12.59 14.38 6.69
C ILE A 227 -11.67 13.32 7.27
N ASP A 228 -10.42 13.70 7.54
CA ASP A 228 -9.45 12.88 8.26
C ASP A 228 -8.66 13.79 9.23
N HIS A 229 -8.58 13.37 10.49
CA HIS A 229 -7.94 14.12 11.57
C HIS A 229 -6.62 13.50 12.03
N ARG A 230 -6.18 12.40 11.42
CA ARG A 230 -4.92 11.74 11.77
C ARG A 230 -3.76 12.66 11.42
N SER A 231 -2.86 12.87 12.37
CA SER A 231 -1.58 13.52 12.12
C SER A 231 -0.62 12.56 11.41
N LEU A 232 0.49 13.09 10.93
CA LEU A 232 1.66 12.24 10.70
C LEU A 232 2.12 11.69 12.05
N GLU A 233 2.45 10.41 12.05
CA GLU A 233 2.97 9.71 13.21
C GLU A 233 4.47 9.48 12.99
N GLU A 234 5.27 9.68 14.04
CA GLU A 234 6.66 9.24 14.03
C GLU A 234 6.73 7.72 13.90
N GLU A 235 7.86 7.22 13.38
CA GLU A 235 8.08 5.79 13.22
C GLU A 235 8.01 5.11 14.60
N GLN A 236 6.97 4.32 14.83
CA GLN A 236 6.75 3.61 16.08
C GLN A 236 7.53 2.29 16.07
N GLU A 237 8.03 1.89 17.24
CA GLU A 237 8.60 0.56 17.43
C GLU A 237 7.58 -0.54 17.11
N ALA A 238 8.07 -1.66 16.59
CA ALA A 238 7.23 -2.80 16.26
C ALA A 238 6.49 -3.31 17.51
N LYS A 239 5.16 -3.37 17.45
CA LYS A 239 4.32 -3.84 18.57
C LYS A 239 4.21 -5.36 18.67
N SER A 240 4.62 -6.07 17.62
CA SER A 240 4.57 -7.52 17.54
C SER A 240 5.60 -8.05 16.55
N ILE A 241 6.20 -9.20 16.87
CA ILE A 241 7.02 -9.99 15.95
C ILE A 241 6.34 -11.34 15.79
N SER A 242 6.09 -11.74 14.54
CA SER A 242 5.52 -13.05 14.20
C SER A 242 6.28 -13.62 13.01
N GLU A 243 6.20 -14.94 12.87
CA GLU A 243 6.71 -15.70 11.74
C GLU A 243 5.66 -16.74 11.35
N GLU A 244 5.43 -16.88 10.06
CA GLU A 244 4.40 -17.76 9.51
C GLU A 244 4.88 -18.41 8.21
N VAL A 245 4.39 -19.62 7.93
CA VAL A 245 4.64 -20.30 6.67
C VAL A 245 3.35 -20.91 6.13
N THR A 246 3.11 -20.73 4.84
CA THR A 246 2.07 -21.47 4.13
C THR A 246 2.69 -22.76 3.59
N PHE A 247 2.19 -23.92 4.04
CA PHE A 247 2.69 -25.20 3.58
C PHE A 247 2.40 -25.45 2.09
N PRO A 248 3.32 -26.10 1.35
CA PRO A 248 3.10 -26.45 -0.05
C PRO A 248 1.98 -27.49 -0.24
N ARG A 249 1.76 -28.33 0.77
CA ARG A 249 0.68 -29.30 0.87
C ARG A 249 0.09 -29.27 2.27
N ASP A 250 -1.14 -29.73 2.44
CA ASP A 250 -1.72 -29.85 3.77
C ASP A 250 -0.95 -30.91 4.57
N LEU A 251 -0.61 -30.58 5.82
CA LEU A 251 0.04 -31.47 6.77
C LEU A 251 -0.97 -31.88 7.83
N PHE A 252 -1.01 -33.18 8.13
CA PHE A 252 -1.91 -33.76 9.12
C PHE A 252 -1.13 -34.50 10.23
N ASP A 253 0.17 -34.71 10.04
CA ASP A 253 1.04 -35.38 10.99
C ASP A 253 1.53 -34.41 12.07
N GLY A 254 1.45 -34.84 13.32
CA GLY A 254 1.81 -34.01 14.47
C GLY A 254 3.31 -33.77 14.60
N GLU A 255 4.15 -34.71 14.17
CA GLU A 255 5.61 -34.57 14.22
C GLU A 255 6.10 -33.57 13.17
N ASP A 256 5.55 -33.65 11.95
CA ASP A 256 5.82 -32.68 10.88
C ASP A 256 5.45 -31.25 11.32
N LEU A 257 4.28 -31.08 11.95
CA LEU A 257 3.82 -29.78 12.45
C LEU A 257 4.69 -29.26 13.59
N LEU A 258 5.15 -30.15 14.49
CA LEU A 258 6.00 -29.77 15.61
C LEU A 258 7.37 -29.30 15.14
N LEU A 259 7.93 -29.93 14.10
CA LEU A 259 9.20 -29.54 13.51
C LEU A 259 9.14 -28.12 12.94
N VAL A 260 8.11 -27.82 12.16
CA VAL A 260 7.89 -26.46 11.64
C VAL A 260 7.70 -25.46 12.78
N LEU A 261 6.89 -25.81 13.79
CA LEU A 261 6.67 -24.91 14.93
C LEU A 261 7.97 -24.58 15.66
N GLN A 262 8.88 -25.54 15.81
CA GLN A 262 10.20 -25.31 16.40
C GLN A 262 11.03 -24.34 15.55
N GLU A 263 11.04 -24.49 14.23
CA GLU A 263 11.75 -23.59 13.32
C GLU A 263 11.20 -22.15 13.41
N LEU A 264 9.88 -21.98 13.31
CA LEU A 264 9.23 -20.67 13.43
C LEU A 264 9.50 -20.03 14.80
N SER A 265 9.44 -20.83 15.88
CA SER A 265 9.73 -20.36 17.24
C SER A 265 11.18 -19.91 17.39
N ALA A 266 12.13 -20.65 16.78
CA ALA A 266 13.53 -20.30 16.78
C ALA A 266 13.79 -18.98 16.04
N GLU A 267 13.13 -18.77 14.90
CA GLU A 267 13.25 -17.54 14.11
C GLU A 267 12.68 -16.32 14.86
N VAL A 268 11.47 -16.43 15.44
CA VAL A 268 10.89 -15.38 16.28
C VAL A 268 11.82 -15.06 17.45
N GLY A 269 12.34 -16.08 18.14
CA GLY A 269 13.28 -15.90 19.24
C GLY A 269 14.60 -15.26 18.80
N TYR A 270 15.12 -15.61 17.62
CA TYR A 270 16.31 -14.99 17.04
C TYR A 270 16.07 -13.50 16.77
N ARG A 271 14.97 -13.15 16.11
CA ARG A 271 14.62 -11.76 15.78
C ARG A 271 14.42 -10.90 17.02
N LEU A 272 13.71 -11.41 18.04
CA LEU A 272 13.58 -10.71 19.33
C LEU A 272 14.96 -10.41 19.95
N ARG A 273 15.86 -11.39 20.01
CA ARG A 273 17.20 -11.19 20.57
C ARG A 273 18.05 -10.24 19.73
N ALA A 274 17.98 -10.33 18.41
CA ALA A 274 18.72 -9.46 17.49
C ALA A 274 18.30 -7.99 17.63
N GLU A 275 17.02 -7.75 17.94
CA GLU A 275 16.47 -6.41 18.20
C GLU A 275 16.57 -5.99 19.68
N GLY A 276 17.11 -6.84 20.57
CA GLY A 276 17.23 -6.55 22.00
C GLY A 276 15.89 -6.49 22.75
N LEU A 277 14.86 -7.14 22.21
CA LEU A 277 13.49 -7.11 22.71
C LEU A 277 13.15 -8.38 23.54
N THR A 278 12.14 -8.24 24.39
CA THR A 278 11.49 -9.37 25.08
C THR A 278 9.97 -9.28 24.89
N ALA A 279 9.30 -10.42 24.88
CA ALA A 279 7.84 -10.51 24.69
C ALA A 279 7.21 -11.34 25.81
N ARG A 280 5.97 -11.00 26.17
CA ARG A 280 5.18 -11.70 27.20
C ARG A 280 4.04 -12.52 26.61
N THR A 281 3.57 -12.16 25.41
CA THR A 281 2.41 -12.75 24.75
C THR A 281 2.67 -12.78 23.26
#